data_AF-A0A0D0GB66-F1
#
_entry.id   AF-A0A0D0GB66-F1
#
_cell.length_a   1.000
_cell.length_b   1.000
_cell.length_c   1.000
_cell.angle_alpha   90.00
_cell.angle_beta   90.00
_cell.angle_gamma   90.00
#
_symmetry.space_group_name_H-M   'P 1'
#
loop_
_entity.id
_entity.type
_entity.pdbx_description
1 polymer ?
#
loop_
_entity_poly.entity_id
_entity_poly.type
_entity_poly.pdbx_seq_one_letter_code
_entity_poly.pdbx_strand_id
1 'polypeptide(L)'
;MIIEDSLYGEFSVSLLIKELINSKPVERLKNIHQGGGIFLVNPALTLTRYEHSVGVLILIKMLGGTEIEQVAGLLHDISHTAFSHVIDYIFENQEEDYHEGIYQSILSRSEIPDILKRHGYTLTDLLGKDFQILEQPLPNLCADRIDYAIRDLFYAGFISMDDVQHFIATLIIHNGRIMMTSVEKALWIQEKYQILNQEYFGKKEHVYANEKLTEILRHLLAEKVITKTDFEKDDKNLLALIEADSFGKRSIAAIRALDGIAHYDAANFKLKHREIDPELYIDGQYFRLSQVKNSA
;
A
#
# COMPACT_ATOMS: atom_id res chain seq x y z
N MET A 1 0.57 -24.21 3.21
CA MET A 1 -0.67 -23.67 2.62
C MET A 1 -0.29 -23.13 1.26
N ILE A 2 -1.15 -23.25 0.25
CA ILE A 2 -0.96 -22.55 -1.02
C ILE A 2 -1.77 -21.26 -0.91
N ILE A 3 -1.14 -20.13 -1.21
CA ILE A 3 -1.80 -18.85 -1.42
C ILE A 3 -1.85 -18.60 -2.92
N GLU A 4 -2.94 -18.00 -3.39
CA GLU A 4 -3.12 -17.58 -4.77
C GLU A 4 -3.22 -16.06 -4.77
N ASP A 5 -2.41 -15.40 -5.60
CA ASP A 5 -2.45 -13.97 -5.83
C ASP A 5 -2.68 -13.70 -7.32
N SER A 6 -3.50 -12.69 -7.61
CA SER A 6 -3.89 -12.35 -8.97
C SER A 6 -2.73 -11.95 -9.89
N LEU A 7 -1.66 -11.37 -9.33
CA LEU A 7 -0.51 -10.88 -10.09
C LEU A 7 0.62 -11.89 -10.15
N TYR A 8 0.88 -12.58 -9.04
CA TYR A 8 2.06 -13.43 -8.91
C TYR A 8 1.75 -14.93 -9.11
N GLY A 9 0.49 -15.35 -9.00
CA GLY A 9 0.09 -16.76 -9.10
C GLY A 9 0.12 -17.50 -7.75
N GLU A 10 0.41 -18.80 -7.79
CA GLU A 10 0.36 -19.68 -6.61
C GLU A 10 1.70 -19.80 -5.90
N PHE A 11 1.70 -19.68 -4.56
CA PHE A 11 2.90 -19.84 -3.73
C PHE A 11 2.65 -20.69 -2.51
N SER A 12 3.64 -21.54 -2.19
CA SER A 12 3.66 -22.28 -0.93
C SER A 12 4.26 -21.43 0.19
N VAL A 13 3.55 -21.38 1.32
CA VAL A 13 3.99 -20.65 2.51
C VAL A 13 4.23 -21.58 3.71
N SER A 14 5.11 -21.15 4.60
CA SER A 14 5.46 -21.86 5.83
C SER A 14 4.29 -21.91 6.82
N LEU A 15 4.45 -22.68 7.90
CA LEU A 15 3.45 -22.76 8.96
C LEU A 15 3.30 -21.42 9.69
N LEU A 16 4.40 -20.69 9.91
CA LEU A 16 4.38 -19.37 10.51
C LEU A 16 3.52 -18.39 9.69
N ILE A 17 3.82 -18.26 8.40
CA ILE A 17 3.05 -17.38 7.50
C ILE A 17 1.59 -17.81 7.40
N LYS A 18 1.32 -19.12 7.36
CA LYS A 18 -0.05 -19.64 7.39
C LYS A 18 -0.81 -19.15 8.63
N GLU A 19 -0.20 -19.20 9.80
CA GLU A 19 -0.85 -18.73 11.03
C GLU A 19 -1.03 -17.22 11.06
N LEU A 20 -0.02 -16.46 10.62
CA LEU A 20 -0.10 -14.99 10.57
C LEU A 20 -1.16 -14.50 9.57
N ILE A 21 -1.26 -15.09 8.38
CA ILE A 21 -2.28 -14.72 7.38
C ILE A 21 -3.72 -14.87 7.92
N ASN A 22 -3.93 -15.83 8.82
CA ASN A 22 -5.23 -16.09 9.44
C ASN A 22 -5.39 -15.41 10.81
N SER A 23 -4.46 -14.53 11.20
CA SER A 23 -4.57 -13.74 12.43
C SER A 23 -5.51 -12.56 12.23
N LYS A 24 -6.20 -12.14 13.29
CA LYS A 24 -7.16 -11.03 13.25
C LYS A 24 -6.58 -9.73 12.70
N PRO A 25 -5.34 -9.31 13.04
CA PRO A 25 -4.76 -8.08 12.48
C PRO A 25 -4.58 -8.14 10.97
N VAL A 26 -4.18 -9.29 10.41
CA VAL A 26 -4.00 -9.46 8.96
C VAL A 26 -5.36 -9.64 8.27
N GLU A 27 -6.28 -10.40 8.85
CA GLU A 27 -7.64 -10.54 8.30
C GLU A 27 -8.41 -9.22 8.26
N ARG A 28 -8.17 -8.33 9.23
CA ARG A 28 -8.74 -6.97 9.24
C ARG A 28 -8.40 -6.19 7.97
N LEU A 29 -7.20 -6.40 7.41
CA LEU A 29 -6.77 -5.71 6.19
C LEU A 29 -7.67 -5.98 4.98
N LYS A 30 -8.41 -7.11 4.97
CA LYS A 30 -9.39 -7.45 3.93
C LYS A 30 -10.57 -6.46 3.87
N ASN A 31 -10.72 -5.62 4.89
CA ASN A 31 -11.78 -4.62 5.00
C ASN A 31 -11.22 -3.18 4.99
N ILE A 32 -9.97 -2.98 4.58
CA ILE A 32 -9.34 -1.66 4.50
C ILE A 32 -8.90 -1.41 3.07
N HIS A 33 -9.56 -0.47 2.39
CA HIS A 33 -9.24 -0.16 1.00
C HIS A 33 -7.87 0.51 0.90
N GLN A 34 -7.05 0.03 -0.04
CA GLN A 34 -5.71 0.56 -0.32
C GLN A 34 -5.78 2.06 -0.67
N GLY A 35 -6.69 2.42 -1.57
CA GLY A 35 -6.90 3.78 -2.08
C GLY A 35 -7.74 4.69 -1.17
N GLY A 36 -8.05 4.30 0.07
CA GLY A 36 -8.91 5.07 0.96
C GLY A 36 -10.34 5.20 0.44
N GLY A 37 -10.82 6.43 0.22
CA GLY A 37 -12.17 6.74 -0.24
C GLY A 37 -12.42 6.53 -1.75
N ILE A 38 -11.43 6.12 -2.55
CA ILE A 38 -11.54 5.97 -4.01
C ILE A 38 -12.71 5.06 -4.42
N PHE A 39 -12.97 3.98 -3.68
CA PHE A 39 -14.07 3.05 -3.99
C PHE A 39 -15.46 3.71 -3.97
N LEU A 40 -15.61 4.86 -3.31
CA LEU A 40 -16.87 5.61 -3.27
C LEU A 40 -17.23 6.22 -4.63
N VAL A 41 -16.22 6.55 -5.45
CA VAL A 41 -16.41 7.15 -6.78
C VAL A 41 -16.09 6.18 -7.91
N ASN A 42 -15.30 5.14 -7.63
CA ASN A 42 -15.00 4.08 -8.57
C ASN A 42 -15.15 2.70 -7.89
N PRO A 43 -16.34 2.08 -7.94
CA PRO A 43 -16.61 0.82 -7.25
C PRO A 43 -15.89 -0.39 -7.86
N ALA A 44 -15.15 -0.23 -8.98
CA ALA A 44 -14.28 -1.26 -9.52
C ALA A 44 -12.91 -1.30 -8.83
N LEU A 45 -12.50 -0.22 -8.15
CA LEU A 45 -11.23 -0.11 -7.44
C LEU A 45 -11.42 -0.46 -5.95
N THR A 46 -11.50 -1.75 -5.67
CA THR A 46 -11.76 -2.29 -4.33
C THR A 46 -10.57 -3.02 -3.72
N LEU A 47 -9.36 -2.79 -4.25
CA LEU A 47 -8.14 -3.35 -3.69
C LEU A 47 -8.01 -3.00 -2.21
N THR A 48 -7.61 -3.97 -1.40
CA THR A 48 -7.42 -3.80 0.03
C THR A 48 -5.95 -3.93 0.41
N ARG A 49 -5.63 -3.48 1.62
CA ARG A 49 -4.33 -3.65 2.25
C ARG A 49 -3.92 -5.14 2.34
N TYR A 50 -4.90 -6.05 2.33
CA TYR A 50 -4.64 -7.49 2.40
C TYR A 50 -3.99 -8.03 1.13
N GLU A 51 -4.56 -7.76 -0.05
CA GLU A 51 -3.97 -8.21 -1.31
C GLU A 51 -2.58 -7.62 -1.50
N HIS A 52 -2.40 -6.36 -1.12
CA HIS A 52 -1.09 -5.70 -1.14
C HIS A 52 -0.08 -6.39 -0.20
N SER A 53 -0.43 -6.59 1.08
CA SER A 53 0.45 -7.24 2.07
C SER A 53 0.84 -8.66 1.67
N VAL A 54 -0.09 -9.43 1.11
CA VAL A 54 0.17 -10.77 0.55
C VAL A 54 1.08 -10.68 -0.68
N GLY A 55 0.88 -9.68 -1.53
CA GLY A 55 1.74 -9.41 -2.67
C GLY A 55 3.19 -9.09 -2.29
N VAL A 56 3.38 -8.21 -1.30
CA VAL A 56 4.71 -7.86 -0.76
C VAL A 56 5.41 -9.07 -0.17
N LEU A 57 4.70 -9.90 0.63
CA LEU A 57 5.18 -11.20 1.11
C LEU A 57 5.70 -12.07 -0.05
N ILE A 58 4.90 -12.23 -1.10
CA ILE A 58 5.24 -13.07 -2.26
C ILE A 58 6.47 -12.51 -2.98
N LEU A 59 6.51 -11.21 -3.22
CA LEU A 59 7.62 -10.57 -3.93
C LEU A 59 8.94 -10.71 -3.17
N ILE A 60 8.93 -10.52 -1.84
CA ILE A 60 10.09 -10.76 -0.98
C ILE A 60 10.54 -12.22 -1.10
N LYS A 61 9.60 -13.17 -1.08
CA LYS A 61 9.91 -14.60 -1.22
C LYS A 61 10.52 -14.92 -2.59
N MET A 62 9.97 -14.38 -3.68
CA MET A 62 10.48 -14.56 -5.05
C MET A 62 11.90 -14.03 -5.20
N LEU A 63 12.22 -12.94 -4.50
CA LEU A 63 13.53 -12.30 -4.48
C LEU A 63 14.52 -12.95 -3.50
N GLY A 64 14.13 -14.04 -2.83
CA GLY A 64 15.02 -14.79 -1.93
C GLY A 64 15.14 -14.21 -0.52
N GLY A 65 14.20 -13.36 -0.11
CA GLY A 65 14.15 -12.80 1.24
C GLY A 65 13.94 -13.87 2.32
N THR A 66 14.46 -13.59 3.51
CA THR A 66 14.38 -14.53 4.64
C THR A 66 12.93 -14.73 5.12
N GLU A 67 12.65 -15.80 5.85
CA GLU A 67 11.30 -16.03 6.39
C GLU A 67 10.84 -14.86 7.29
N ILE A 68 11.74 -14.29 8.10
CA ILE A 68 11.37 -13.14 8.95
C ILE A 68 11.16 -11.86 8.14
N GLU A 69 11.82 -11.69 7.00
CA GLU A 69 11.56 -10.57 6.08
C GLU A 69 10.24 -10.75 5.33
N GLN A 70 9.89 -12.00 4.98
CA GLN A 70 8.56 -12.34 4.47
C GLN A 70 7.47 -12.01 5.51
N VAL A 71 7.70 -12.35 6.79
CA VAL A 71 6.83 -11.94 7.91
C VAL A 71 6.72 -10.42 8.00
N ALA A 72 7.84 -9.69 7.88
CA ALA A 72 7.83 -8.23 7.86
C ALA A 72 6.98 -7.67 6.72
N GLY A 73 7.13 -8.20 5.51
CA GLY A 73 6.31 -7.79 4.36
C GLY A 73 4.83 -8.12 4.51
N LEU A 74 4.47 -9.24 5.12
CA LEU A 74 3.06 -9.53 5.41
C LEU A 74 2.46 -8.56 6.44
N LEU A 75 3.28 -8.10 7.39
CA LEU A 75 2.81 -7.36 8.54
C LEU A 75 2.96 -5.85 8.42
N HIS A 76 3.74 -5.33 7.47
CA HIS A 76 4.12 -3.91 7.39
C HIS A 76 2.91 -2.96 7.46
N ASP A 77 1.77 -3.38 6.92
CA ASP A 77 0.55 -2.58 6.81
C ASP A 77 -0.52 -2.84 7.89
N ILE A 78 -0.29 -3.73 8.87
CA ILE A 78 -1.34 -4.10 9.86
C ILE A 78 -1.84 -2.92 10.69
N SER A 79 -1.06 -1.84 10.75
CA SER A 79 -1.37 -0.63 11.50
C SER A 79 -2.10 0.43 10.69
N HIS A 80 -2.28 0.24 9.38
CA HIS A 80 -3.13 1.13 8.61
C HIS A 80 -4.54 1.20 9.19
N THR A 81 -5.07 2.41 9.29
CA THR A 81 -6.39 2.69 9.83
C THR A 81 -7.46 2.55 8.75
N ALA A 82 -8.73 2.59 9.16
CA ALA A 82 -9.85 2.69 8.24
C ALA A 82 -9.65 3.84 7.25
N PHE A 83 -9.83 3.55 5.97
CA PHE A 83 -9.55 4.40 4.82
C PHE A 83 -8.08 4.79 4.63
N SER A 84 -7.15 3.96 5.12
CA SER A 84 -5.72 4.10 4.78
C SER A 84 -5.16 5.47 5.17
N HIS A 85 -4.58 6.21 4.23
CA HIS A 85 -3.95 7.51 4.47
C HIS A 85 -4.93 8.66 4.75
N VAL A 86 -6.25 8.42 4.71
CA VAL A 86 -7.23 9.45 5.07
C VAL A 86 -7.03 9.96 6.49
N ILE A 87 -6.50 9.13 7.40
CA ILE A 87 -6.15 9.53 8.76
C ILE A 87 -5.04 10.60 8.81
N ASP A 88 -4.09 10.53 7.88
CA ASP A 88 -2.98 11.49 7.78
C ASP A 88 -3.54 12.87 7.45
N TYR A 89 -4.49 12.94 6.50
CA TYR A 89 -5.17 14.19 6.17
C TYR A 89 -5.99 14.71 7.35
N ILE A 90 -6.71 13.85 8.08
CA ILE A 90 -7.52 14.26 9.23
C ILE A 90 -6.66 14.96 10.30
N PHE A 91 -5.48 14.43 10.60
CA PHE A 91 -4.56 14.97 11.61
C PHE A 91 -3.47 15.89 11.04
N GLU A 92 -3.58 16.29 9.78
CA GLU A 92 -2.62 17.17 9.08
C GLU A 92 -1.18 16.62 9.07
N ASN A 93 -1.03 15.31 9.11
CA ASN A 93 0.25 14.62 9.09
C ASN A 93 0.86 14.62 7.68
N GLN A 94 1.80 15.53 7.42
CA GLN A 94 2.33 15.76 6.07
C GLN A 94 3.25 14.63 5.57
N GLU A 95 3.84 13.84 6.46
CA GLU A 95 4.77 12.76 6.09
C GLU A 95 4.04 11.49 5.60
N GLU A 96 2.71 11.40 5.82
CA GLU A 96 1.85 10.24 5.53
C GLU A 96 2.25 8.95 6.29
N ASP A 97 2.81 9.10 7.49
CA ASP A 97 3.44 8.03 8.31
C ASP A 97 2.66 7.69 9.61
N TYR A 98 1.39 8.08 9.75
CA TYR A 98 0.64 7.88 11.01
C TYR A 98 0.61 6.40 11.43
N HIS A 99 0.48 5.51 10.46
CA HIS A 99 0.45 4.07 10.64
C HIS A 99 1.78 3.52 11.18
N GLU A 100 2.92 4.11 10.82
CA GLU A 100 4.24 3.75 11.38
C GLU A 100 4.30 4.11 12.87
N GLY A 101 3.79 5.30 13.23
CA GLY A 101 3.76 5.79 14.62
C GLY A 101 2.95 4.93 15.59
N ILE A 102 1.98 4.16 15.09
CA ILE A 102 1.18 3.22 15.91
C ILE A 102 1.57 1.76 15.70
N TYR A 103 2.43 1.44 14.74
CA TYR A 103 2.77 0.07 14.32
C TYR A 103 3.19 -0.82 15.48
N GLN A 104 4.19 -0.40 16.27
CA GLN A 104 4.68 -1.18 17.41
C GLN A 104 3.59 -1.43 18.47
N SER A 105 2.69 -0.47 18.68
CA SER A 105 1.58 -0.61 19.62
C SER A 105 0.56 -1.63 19.13
N ILE A 106 0.15 -1.55 17.86
CA ILE A 106 -0.77 -2.51 17.21
C ILE A 106 -0.19 -3.92 17.27
N LEU A 107 1.08 -4.06 16.92
CA LEU A 107 1.78 -5.34 16.91
C LEU A 107 1.83 -5.95 18.31
N SER A 108 2.24 -5.18 19.32
CA SER A 108 2.43 -5.65 20.69
C SER A 108 1.14 -6.05 21.41
N ARG A 109 0.00 -5.43 21.05
CA ARG A 109 -1.32 -5.71 21.66
C ARG A 109 -2.11 -6.82 20.94
N SER A 110 -1.55 -7.39 19.88
CA SER A 110 -2.20 -8.39 19.04
C SER A 110 -1.80 -9.83 19.42
N GLU A 111 -2.30 -10.82 18.68
CA GLU A 111 -1.86 -12.22 18.82
C GLU A 111 -0.56 -12.54 18.07
N ILE A 112 -0.02 -11.59 17.29
CA ILE A 112 1.21 -11.75 16.50
C ILE A 112 2.42 -12.15 17.36
N PRO A 113 2.69 -11.52 18.53
CA PRO A 113 3.85 -11.89 19.35
C PRO A 113 3.81 -13.36 19.79
N ASP A 114 2.63 -13.87 20.13
CA ASP A 114 2.43 -15.26 20.53
C ASP A 114 2.57 -16.23 19.35
N ILE A 115 2.12 -15.84 18.16
CA ILE A 115 2.36 -16.60 16.92
C ILE A 115 3.86 -16.67 16.64
N LEU A 116 4.58 -15.54 16.62
CA LEU A 116 6.03 -15.51 16.38
C LEU A 116 6.79 -16.41 17.37
N LYS A 117 6.46 -16.33 18.65
CA LYS A 117 7.10 -17.11 19.71
C LYS A 117 6.95 -18.61 19.52
N ARG A 118 5.78 -19.09 19.06
CA ARG A 118 5.54 -20.51 18.78
C ARG A 118 6.42 -21.06 17.65
N HIS A 119 6.85 -20.18 16.74
CA HIS A 119 7.72 -20.51 15.62
C HIS A 119 9.19 -20.12 15.86
N GLY A 120 9.56 -19.76 17.08
CA GLY A 120 10.95 -19.48 17.46
C GLY A 120 11.45 -18.07 17.14
N TYR A 121 10.55 -17.15 16.77
CA TYR A 121 10.88 -15.74 16.55
C TYR A 121 10.39 -14.86 17.70
N THR A 122 10.93 -13.65 17.78
CA THR A 122 10.55 -12.61 18.73
C THR A 122 10.15 -11.34 18.00
N LEU A 123 9.48 -10.42 18.70
CA LEU A 123 9.23 -9.08 18.16
C LEU A 123 10.52 -8.33 17.83
N THR A 124 11.61 -8.59 18.57
CA THR A 124 12.92 -7.98 18.30
C THR A 124 13.50 -8.46 16.97
N ASP A 125 13.25 -9.71 16.57
CA ASP A 125 13.69 -10.21 15.26
C ASP A 125 12.99 -9.48 14.10
N LEU A 126 11.77 -9.01 14.35
CA LEU A 126 10.94 -8.28 13.39
C LEU A 126 11.21 -6.77 13.40
N LEU A 127 11.38 -6.15 14.57
CA LEU A 127 11.56 -4.71 14.71
C LEU A 127 13.03 -4.27 14.67
N GLY A 128 13.97 -5.18 14.92
CA GLY A 128 15.39 -4.89 15.09
C GLY A 128 16.24 -5.08 13.83
N LYS A 129 15.64 -5.35 12.66
CA LYS A 129 16.34 -5.64 11.41
C LYS A 129 16.02 -4.61 10.33
N ASP A 130 17.04 -4.30 9.53
CA ASP A 130 16.90 -3.56 8.29
C ASP A 130 16.51 -4.53 7.17
N PHE A 131 15.24 -4.51 6.75
CA PHE A 131 14.69 -5.38 5.73
C PHE A 131 14.74 -4.70 4.36
N GLN A 132 15.91 -4.80 3.73
CA GLN A 132 16.25 -4.06 2.52
C GLN A 132 15.43 -4.45 1.28
N ILE A 133 14.86 -5.65 1.24
CA ILE A 133 13.94 -6.04 0.15
C ILE A 133 12.56 -5.43 0.40
N LEU A 134 12.08 -5.43 1.65
CA LEU A 134 10.78 -4.88 2.02
C LEU A 134 10.72 -3.37 1.71
N GLU A 135 11.64 -2.60 2.27
CA GLU A 135 11.59 -1.15 2.24
C GLU A 135 12.95 -0.52 1.93
N GLN A 136 12.93 0.55 1.14
CA GLN A 136 14.09 1.39 0.83
C GLN A 136 13.64 2.85 0.71
N PRO A 137 14.50 3.82 1.08
CA PRO A 137 14.24 5.22 0.81
C PRO A 137 14.14 5.47 -0.70
N LEU A 138 13.31 6.46 -1.07
CA LEU A 138 13.29 6.96 -2.43
C LEU A 138 14.69 7.44 -2.86
N PRO A 139 15.07 7.26 -4.13
CA PRO A 139 14.24 6.80 -5.25
C PRO A 139 14.42 5.29 -5.56
N ASN A 140 14.93 4.49 -4.62
CA ASN A 140 15.23 3.08 -4.84
C ASN A 140 13.94 2.25 -4.98
N LEU A 141 14.04 1.06 -5.58
CA LEU A 141 12.97 0.08 -5.57
C LEU A 141 12.97 -0.73 -4.27
N CYS A 142 11.79 -1.08 -3.77
CA CYS A 142 11.57 -2.04 -2.69
C CYS A 142 10.27 -2.81 -2.96
N ALA A 143 10.03 -3.90 -2.23
CA ALA A 143 8.91 -4.81 -2.48
C ALA A 143 7.55 -4.14 -2.24
N ASP A 144 7.42 -3.35 -1.17
CA ASP A 144 6.23 -2.51 -0.93
C ASP A 144 5.93 -1.64 -2.17
N ARG A 145 6.92 -0.85 -2.59
CA ARG A 145 6.77 0.09 -3.70
C ARG A 145 6.45 -0.57 -5.02
N ILE A 146 7.11 -1.68 -5.30
CA ILE A 146 6.86 -2.44 -6.52
C ILE A 146 5.43 -2.96 -6.51
N ASP A 147 5.00 -3.59 -5.42
CA ASP A 147 3.69 -4.23 -5.37
C ASP A 147 2.56 -3.22 -5.53
N TYR A 148 2.51 -2.15 -4.72
CA TYR A 148 1.39 -1.20 -4.84
C TYR A 148 1.37 -0.57 -6.23
N ALA A 149 2.54 -0.27 -6.83
CA ALA A 149 2.59 0.39 -8.12
C ALA A 149 2.00 -0.49 -9.23
N ILE A 150 2.46 -1.74 -9.34
CA ILE A 150 1.94 -2.63 -10.39
C ILE A 150 0.52 -3.09 -10.09
N ARG A 151 0.15 -3.25 -8.81
CA ARG A 151 -1.20 -3.68 -8.41
C ARG A 151 -2.23 -2.60 -8.68
N ASP A 152 -2.00 -1.38 -8.23
CA ASP A 152 -2.91 -0.26 -8.48
C ASP A 152 -3.04 -0.01 -10.00
N LEU A 153 -1.93 -0.01 -10.74
CA LEU A 153 -1.95 0.18 -12.19
C LEU A 153 -2.69 -0.95 -12.93
N PHE A 154 -2.52 -2.20 -12.50
CA PHE A 154 -3.17 -3.35 -13.12
C PHE A 154 -4.70 -3.28 -12.92
N TYR A 155 -5.15 -3.09 -11.67
CA TYR A 155 -6.58 -3.01 -11.37
C TYR A 155 -7.23 -1.72 -11.91
N ALA A 156 -6.47 -0.65 -12.09
CA ALA A 156 -6.93 0.55 -12.80
C ALA A 156 -6.87 0.44 -14.34
N GLY A 157 -6.35 -0.66 -14.88
CA GLY A 157 -6.35 -0.95 -16.32
C GLY A 157 -5.24 -0.26 -17.12
N PHE A 158 -4.20 0.25 -16.46
CA PHE A 158 -3.07 0.93 -17.12
C PHE A 158 -1.95 -0.02 -17.59
N ILE A 159 -1.93 -1.24 -17.07
CA ILE A 159 -0.99 -2.31 -17.44
C ILE A 159 -1.71 -3.65 -17.56
N SER A 160 -1.17 -4.53 -18.38
CA SER A 160 -1.66 -5.90 -18.57
C SER A 160 -0.94 -6.89 -17.66
N MET A 161 -1.47 -8.13 -17.57
CA MET A 161 -0.76 -9.21 -16.87
C MET A 161 0.58 -9.54 -17.53
N ASP A 162 0.65 -9.41 -18.85
CA ASP A 162 1.89 -9.62 -19.62
C ASP A 162 2.96 -8.58 -19.23
N ASP A 163 2.56 -7.32 -19.05
CA ASP A 163 3.46 -6.28 -18.56
C ASP A 163 4.02 -6.61 -17.17
N VAL A 164 3.15 -7.06 -16.25
CA VAL A 164 3.52 -7.47 -14.89
C VAL A 164 4.55 -8.60 -14.93
N GLN A 165 4.26 -9.68 -15.66
CA GLN A 165 5.15 -10.84 -15.74
C GLN A 165 6.53 -10.48 -16.33
N HIS A 166 6.55 -9.72 -17.42
CA HIS A 166 7.81 -9.30 -18.05
C HIS A 166 8.60 -8.32 -17.17
N PHE A 167 7.95 -7.45 -16.40
CA PHE A 167 8.64 -6.57 -15.46
C PHE A 167 9.25 -7.35 -14.30
N ILE A 168 8.46 -8.19 -13.63
CA ILE A 168 8.92 -8.99 -12.48
C ILE A 168 10.09 -9.90 -12.86
N ALA A 169 10.08 -10.47 -14.07
CA ALA A 169 11.16 -11.31 -14.57
C ALA A 169 12.53 -10.59 -14.70
N THR A 170 12.56 -9.26 -14.65
CA THR A 170 13.81 -8.47 -14.71
C THR A 170 14.36 -8.09 -13.35
N LEU A 171 13.62 -8.34 -12.27
CA LEU A 171 14.03 -8.00 -10.92
C LEU A 171 15.04 -9.02 -10.37
N ILE A 172 16.11 -8.51 -9.77
CA ILE A 172 17.13 -9.32 -9.10
C ILE A 172 17.54 -8.67 -7.78
N ILE A 173 18.12 -9.47 -6.88
CA ILE A 173 18.80 -8.96 -5.69
C ILE A 173 20.29 -8.88 -5.95
N HIS A 174 20.86 -7.70 -5.73
CA HIS A 174 22.30 -7.49 -5.71
C HIS A 174 22.67 -6.62 -4.50
N ASN A 175 23.57 -7.14 -3.64
CA ASN A 175 23.97 -6.49 -2.38
C ASN A 175 22.78 -6.06 -1.50
N GLY A 176 21.79 -6.94 -1.37
CA GLY A 176 20.59 -6.69 -0.54
C GLY A 176 19.56 -5.75 -1.16
N ARG A 177 19.82 -5.18 -2.34
CA ARG A 177 18.92 -4.23 -3.01
C ARG A 177 18.27 -4.85 -4.24
N ILE A 178 17.04 -4.41 -4.52
CA ILE A 178 16.33 -4.75 -5.74
C ILE A 178 16.90 -3.92 -6.90
N MET A 179 17.45 -4.62 -7.89
CA MET A 179 17.96 -4.04 -9.13
C MET A 179 17.26 -4.65 -10.34
N MET A 180 17.45 -4.04 -11.50
CA MET A 180 16.87 -4.47 -12.77
C MET A 180 17.94 -4.91 -13.77
N THR A 181 17.62 -5.92 -14.58
CA THR A 181 18.49 -6.42 -15.65
C THR A 181 18.15 -5.87 -17.04
N SER A 182 17.16 -4.97 -17.13
CA SER A 182 16.69 -4.39 -18.40
C SER A 182 16.49 -2.89 -18.30
N VAL A 183 17.21 -2.13 -19.14
CA VAL A 183 17.03 -0.68 -19.27
C VAL A 183 15.62 -0.36 -19.76
N GLU A 184 15.09 -1.13 -20.71
CA GLU A 184 13.73 -0.95 -21.25
C GLU A 184 12.68 -1.05 -20.14
N LYS A 185 12.76 -2.09 -19.29
CA LYS A 185 11.81 -2.26 -18.18
C LYS A 185 12.02 -1.23 -17.07
N ALA A 186 13.25 -0.75 -16.86
CA ALA A 186 13.51 0.35 -15.95
C ALA A 186 12.88 1.67 -16.42
N LEU A 187 12.97 1.98 -17.73
CA LEU A 187 12.27 3.11 -18.34
C LEU A 187 10.75 2.95 -18.20
N TRP A 188 10.24 1.75 -18.50
CA TRP A 188 8.81 1.44 -18.39
C TRP A 188 8.29 1.65 -16.97
N ILE A 189 8.93 1.11 -15.92
CA ILE A 189 8.41 1.28 -14.55
C ILE A 189 8.48 2.74 -14.11
N GLN A 190 9.50 3.49 -14.53
CA GLN A 190 9.60 4.92 -14.24
C GLN A 190 8.44 5.71 -14.89
N GLU A 191 8.11 5.43 -16.16
CA GLU A 191 6.94 6.01 -16.84
C GLU A 191 5.63 5.61 -16.13
N LYS A 192 5.51 4.34 -15.74
CA LYS A 192 4.34 3.83 -15.04
C LYS A 192 4.15 4.47 -13.66
N TYR A 193 5.22 4.83 -12.96
CA TYR A 193 5.12 5.64 -11.74
C TYR A 193 4.61 7.06 -12.00
N GLN A 194 4.97 7.67 -13.13
CA GLN A 194 4.42 8.97 -13.50
C GLN A 194 2.91 8.87 -13.77
N ILE A 195 2.48 7.84 -14.49
CA ILE A 195 1.05 7.53 -14.70
C ILE A 195 0.35 7.27 -13.36
N LEU A 196 0.94 6.48 -12.47
CA LEU A 196 0.39 6.21 -11.14
C LEU A 196 0.20 7.52 -10.35
N ASN A 197 1.20 8.40 -10.35
CA ASN A 197 1.11 9.70 -9.66
C ASN A 197 0.04 10.62 -10.26
N GLN A 198 -0.11 10.65 -11.58
CA GLN A 198 -0.99 11.61 -12.28
C GLN A 198 -2.41 11.09 -12.47
N GLU A 199 -2.54 9.87 -13.00
CA GLU A 199 -3.80 9.28 -13.46
C GLU A 199 -4.47 8.38 -12.42
N TYR A 200 -3.77 8.04 -11.32
CA TYR A 200 -4.35 7.31 -10.19
C TYR A 200 -4.37 8.15 -8.91
N PHE A 201 -3.23 8.52 -8.34
CA PHE A 201 -3.21 9.34 -7.12
C PHE A 201 -3.69 10.77 -7.37
N GLY A 202 -3.25 11.38 -8.48
CA GLY A 202 -3.59 12.74 -8.92
C GLY A 202 -4.94 12.88 -9.61
N LYS A 203 -5.65 11.77 -9.86
CA LYS A 203 -6.91 11.80 -10.57
C LYS A 203 -7.96 12.59 -9.79
N LYS A 204 -8.57 13.57 -10.46
CA LYS A 204 -9.48 14.55 -9.82
C LYS A 204 -10.56 13.90 -8.97
N GLU A 205 -11.19 12.83 -9.44
CA GLU A 205 -12.23 12.08 -8.73
C GLU A 205 -11.69 11.42 -7.45
N HIS A 206 -10.47 10.88 -7.51
CA HIS A 206 -9.84 10.17 -6.40
C HIS A 206 -9.44 11.14 -5.29
N VAL A 207 -8.82 12.26 -5.67
CA VAL A 207 -8.48 13.35 -4.76
C VAL A 207 -9.74 13.93 -4.11
N TYR A 208 -10.77 14.22 -4.93
CA TYR A 208 -12.07 14.70 -4.45
C TYR A 208 -12.68 13.74 -3.42
N ALA A 209 -12.69 12.43 -3.70
CA ALA A 209 -13.27 11.44 -2.80
C ALA A 209 -12.56 11.40 -1.45
N ASN A 210 -11.22 11.37 -1.45
CA ASN A 210 -10.42 11.36 -0.23
C ASN A 210 -10.58 12.65 0.57
N GLU A 211 -10.53 13.82 -0.08
CA GLU A 211 -10.68 15.10 0.61
C GLU A 211 -12.09 15.27 1.22
N LYS A 212 -13.14 14.93 0.46
CA LYS A 212 -14.52 14.98 0.99
C LYS A 212 -14.76 13.98 2.11
N LEU A 213 -14.16 12.80 2.02
CA LEU A 213 -14.20 11.84 3.13
C LEU A 213 -13.49 12.39 4.38
N THR A 214 -12.33 13.04 4.22
CA THR A 214 -11.63 13.74 5.31
C THR A 214 -12.49 14.85 5.93
N GLU A 215 -13.17 15.68 5.13
CA GLU A 215 -14.09 16.72 5.62
C GLU A 215 -15.22 16.13 6.49
N ILE A 216 -15.85 15.04 6.02
CA ILE A 216 -16.91 14.34 6.76
C ILE A 216 -16.37 13.81 8.09
N LEU A 217 -15.23 13.11 8.06
CA LEU A 217 -14.64 12.50 9.24
C LEU A 217 -14.21 13.54 10.28
N ARG A 218 -13.63 14.68 9.85
CA ARG A 218 -13.32 15.80 10.74
C ARG A 218 -14.57 16.38 11.40
N HIS A 219 -15.66 16.56 10.64
CA HIS A 219 -16.93 17.03 11.18
C HIS A 219 -17.49 16.06 12.23
N LEU A 220 -17.56 14.76 11.92
CA LEU A 220 -18.09 13.75 12.83
C LEU A 220 -17.23 13.56 14.09
N LEU A 221 -15.91 13.76 13.99
CA LEU A 221 -15.01 13.82 15.14
C LEU A 221 -15.32 15.04 16.03
N ALA A 222 -15.53 16.22 15.44
CA ALA A 222 -15.85 17.43 16.18
C ALA A 222 -17.19 17.31 16.93
N GLU A 223 -18.19 16.69 16.29
CA GLU A 223 -19.50 16.40 16.87
C GLU A 223 -19.49 15.17 17.81
N LYS A 224 -18.35 14.51 17.98
CA LYS A 224 -18.17 13.30 18.82
C LYS A 224 -19.09 12.13 18.43
N VAL A 225 -19.51 12.07 17.17
CA VAL A 225 -20.25 10.93 16.60
C VAL A 225 -19.32 9.73 16.42
N ILE A 226 -18.06 10.00 16.09
CA ILE A 226 -16.99 9.01 16.00
C ILE A 226 -15.83 9.42 16.91
N THR A 227 -14.94 8.48 17.19
CA THR A 227 -13.76 8.66 18.04
C THR A 227 -12.49 8.16 17.33
N LYS A 228 -11.31 8.50 17.87
CA LYS A 228 -10.03 8.04 17.29
C LYS A 228 -9.93 6.51 17.21
N THR A 229 -10.52 5.79 18.17
CA THR A 229 -10.45 4.32 18.20
C THR A 229 -11.31 3.67 17.12
N ASP A 230 -12.29 4.39 16.54
CA ASP A 230 -13.08 3.87 15.43
C ASP A 230 -12.25 3.69 14.15
N PHE A 231 -11.16 4.48 13.99
CA PHE A 231 -10.21 4.34 12.89
C PHE A 231 -9.35 3.07 12.98
N GLU A 232 -9.19 2.50 14.19
CA GLU A 232 -8.45 1.25 14.39
C GLU A 232 -9.29 0.01 14.05
N LYS A 233 -10.59 0.18 13.72
CA LYS A 233 -11.46 -0.88 13.18
C LYS A 233 -11.23 -0.99 11.67
N ASP A 234 -12.26 -1.13 10.85
CA ASP A 234 -12.14 -1.21 9.41
C ASP A 234 -13.08 -0.22 8.70
N ASP A 235 -12.98 -0.14 7.38
CA ASP A 235 -13.73 0.81 6.56
C ASP A 235 -15.23 0.59 6.70
N LYS A 236 -15.66 -0.67 6.77
CA LYS A 236 -17.07 -1.03 6.90
C LYS A 236 -17.64 -0.55 8.23
N ASN A 237 -16.91 -0.75 9.33
CA ASN A 237 -17.31 -0.28 10.64
C ASN A 237 -17.43 1.24 10.69
N LEU A 238 -16.44 1.97 10.17
CA LEU A 238 -16.44 3.42 10.20
C LEU A 238 -17.49 4.01 9.24
N LEU A 239 -17.65 3.42 8.05
CA LEU A 239 -18.70 3.80 7.09
C LEU A 239 -20.10 3.61 7.66
N ALA A 240 -20.35 2.53 8.40
CA ALA A 240 -21.64 2.31 9.05
C ALA A 240 -21.96 3.39 10.09
N LEU A 241 -20.96 3.90 10.83
CA LEU A 241 -21.12 5.02 11.75
C LEU A 241 -21.41 6.32 10.99
N ILE A 242 -20.70 6.58 9.89
CA ILE A 242 -20.95 7.74 9.03
C ILE A 242 -22.38 7.71 8.47
N GLU A 243 -22.84 6.57 7.95
CA GLU A 243 -24.15 6.43 7.31
C GLU A 243 -25.32 6.34 8.33
N ALA A 244 -25.03 6.10 9.61
CA ALA A 244 -26.01 6.21 10.69
C ALA A 244 -26.32 7.68 11.05
N ASP A 245 -25.38 8.59 10.81
CA ASP A 245 -25.59 10.03 10.97
C ASP A 245 -26.25 10.64 9.71
N SER A 246 -27.17 11.60 9.92
CA SER A 246 -27.95 12.18 8.81
C SER A 246 -27.11 13.07 7.89
N PHE A 247 -26.10 13.76 8.43
CA PHE A 247 -25.17 14.54 7.64
C PHE A 247 -24.21 13.60 6.90
N GLY A 248 -23.58 12.66 7.62
CA GLY A 248 -22.67 11.68 7.05
C GLY A 248 -23.29 10.89 5.91
N LYS A 249 -24.51 10.37 6.08
CA LYS A 249 -25.24 9.65 5.03
C LYS A 249 -25.46 10.48 3.77
N ARG A 250 -25.89 11.75 3.91
CA ARG A 250 -26.10 12.65 2.75
C ARG A 250 -24.77 12.97 2.07
N SER A 251 -23.72 13.21 2.84
CA SER A 251 -22.40 13.55 2.32
C SER A 251 -21.74 12.38 1.59
N ILE A 252 -21.87 11.15 2.08
CA ILE A 252 -21.41 9.95 1.35
C ILE A 252 -22.18 9.77 0.04
N ALA A 253 -23.50 10.00 0.03
CA ALA A 253 -24.29 9.94 -1.20
C ALA A 253 -23.83 11.01 -2.23
N ALA A 254 -23.49 12.21 -1.75
CA ALA A 254 -22.95 13.29 -2.59
C ALA A 254 -21.58 12.91 -3.19
N ILE A 255 -20.68 12.28 -2.41
CA ILE A 255 -19.40 11.79 -2.94
C ILE A 255 -19.65 10.76 -4.06
N ARG A 256 -20.52 9.77 -3.82
CA ARG A 256 -20.86 8.73 -4.80
C ARG A 256 -21.48 9.30 -6.09
N ALA A 257 -22.20 10.41 -5.98
CA ALA A 257 -22.77 11.14 -7.11
C ALA A 257 -21.80 12.12 -7.80
N LEU A 258 -20.58 12.28 -7.25
CA LEU A 258 -19.59 13.28 -7.67
C LEU A 258 -20.16 14.71 -7.62
N ASP A 259 -21.02 14.98 -6.64
CA ASP A 259 -21.71 16.27 -6.52
C ASP A 259 -20.71 17.42 -6.32
N GLY A 260 -20.74 18.39 -7.22
CA GLY A 260 -19.85 19.57 -7.16
C GLY A 260 -18.43 19.34 -7.69
N ILE A 261 -18.10 18.16 -8.24
CA ILE A 261 -16.76 17.91 -8.83
C ILE A 261 -16.41 18.89 -9.96
N ALA A 262 -17.41 19.41 -10.68
CA ALA A 262 -17.20 20.37 -11.76
C ALA A 262 -16.50 21.66 -11.27
N HIS A 263 -16.75 22.05 -10.02
CA HIS A 263 -16.18 23.24 -9.37
C HIS A 263 -15.02 22.91 -8.41
N TYR A 264 -14.71 21.63 -8.26
CA TYR A 264 -13.61 21.18 -7.42
C TYR A 264 -12.26 21.45 -8.11
N ASP A 265 -11.31 21.98 -7.34
CA ASP A 265 -9.94 22.23 -7.78
C ASP A 265 -8.97 21.34 -6.99
N ALA A 266 -8.46 20.31 -7.67
CA ALA A 266 -7.53 19.35 -7.09
C ALA A 266 -6.15 19.96 -6.80
N ALA A 267 -5.82 21.14 -7.33
CA ALA A 267 -4.51 21.76 -7.15
C ALA A 267 -4.19 22.14 -5.70
N ASN A 268 -5.21 22.27 -4.84
CA ASN A 268 -5.03 22.58 -3.42
C ASN A 268 -4.68 21.34 -2.57
N PHE A 269 -4.88 20.14 -3.11
CA PHE A 269 -4.58 18.91 -2.40
C PHE A 269 -3.11 18.53 -2.61
N LYS A 270 -2.32 18.55 -1.52
CA LYS A 270 -0.92 18.17 -1.58
C LYS A 270 -0.79 16.66 -1.60
N LEU A 271 -0.42 16.12 -2.77
CA LEU A 271 -0.04 14.72 -2.90
C LEU A 271 1.47 14.55 -2.69
N LYS A 272 1.85 13.49 -1.98
CA LYS A 272 3.25 13.07 -1.89
C LYS A 272 3.71 12.57 -3.26
N HIS A 273 4.52 13.36 -3.95
CA HIS A 273 5.09 12.97 -5.23
C HIS A 273 6.19 11.91 -5.03
N ARG A 274 6.04 10.75 -5.67
CA ARG A 274 6.97 9.62 -5.53
C ARG A 274 7.69 9.39 -6.86
N GLU A 275 8.99 9.67 -6.92
CA GLU A 275 9.81 9.44 -8.11
C GLU A 275 10.82 8.32 -7.86
N ILE A 276 10.91 7.39 -8.81
CA ILE A 276 11.86 6.28 -8.77
C ILE A 276 12.98 6.46 -9.80
N ASP A 277 14.17 5.97 -9.44
CA ASP A 277 15.35 5.93 -10.30
C ASP A 277 15.98 4.53 -10.12
N PRO A 278 15.44 3.52 -10.83
CA PRO A 278 15.85 2.14 -10.66
C PRO A 278 17.36 1.94 -10.83
N GLU A 279 17.92 1.12 -9.95
CA GLU A 279 19.28 0.61 -10.08
C GLU A 279 19.31 -0.53 -11.10
N LEU A 280 20.33 -0.55 -11.95
CA LEU A 280 20.53 -1.52 -13.02
C LEU A 280 21.81 -2.32 -12.77
N TYR A 281 21.74 -3.62 -13.06
CA TYR A 281 22.89 -4.50 -13.07
C TYR A 281 22.89 -5.31 -14.37
N ILE A 282 23.73 -4.89 -15.32
CA ILE A 282 23.78 -5.42 -16.69
C ILE A 282 25.24 -5.69 -17.05
N ASP A 283 25.53 -6.90 -17.53
CA ASP A 283 26.87 -7.34 -17.95
C ASP A 283 27.98 -7.07 -16.91
N GLY A 284 27.64 -7.22 -15.63
CA GLY A 284 28.57 -7.01 -14.51
C GLY A 284 28.80 -5.54 -14.14
N GLN A 285 28.12 -4.60 -14.81
CA GLN A 285 28.17 -3.18 -14.50
C GLN A 285 26.96 -2.76 -13.67
N TYR A 286 27.19 -1.79 -12.79
CA TYR A 286 26.16 -1.18 -11.94
C TYR A 286 26.04 0.31 -12.27
N PHE A 287 24.81 0.76 -12.50
CA PHE A 287 24.48 2.16 -12.74
C PHE A 287 23.01 2.44 -12.42
N ARG A 288 22.66 3.72 -12.31
CA ARG A 288 21.26 4.16 -12.21
C ARG A 288 20.68 4.47 -13.58
N LEU A 289 19.36 4.34 -13.71
CA LEU A 289 18.66 4.68 -14.94
C LEU A 289 18.95 6.12 -15.41
N SER A 290 18.98 7.08 -14.48
CA SER A 290 19.34 8.47 -14.74
C SER A 290 20.71 8.65 -15.41
N GLN A 291 21.69 7.79 -15.12
CA GLN A 291 23.03 7.83 -15.72
C GLN A 291 23.03 7.36 -17.18
N VAL A 292 22.14 6.43 -17.52
CA VAL A 292 21.95 5.95 -18.91
C VAL A 292 21.32 7.04 -19.76
N LYS A 293 20.27 7.71 -19.25
CA LYS A 293 19.55 8.76 -19.97
C LYS A 293 20.44 9.95 -20.35
N ASN A 294 21.39 10.30 -19.49
CA ASN A 294 22.32 11.41 -19.73
C ASN A 294 23.46 11.06 -20.72
N SER A 295 23.57 9.81 -21.14
CA SER A 295 24.60 9.32 -22.04
C SER A 295 24.09 9.03 -23.47
N ALA A 296 22.78 9.18 -23.70
CA ALA A 296 22.09 9.00 -24.98
C ALA A 296 21.70 10.35 -25.59
#